data_AF-I3WY45-F1
#
_entry.id   AF-I3WY45-F1
#
_cell.length_a   1.000
_cell.length_b   1.000
_cell.length_c   1.000
_cell.angle_alpha   90.00
_cell.angle_beta   90.00
_cell.angle_gamma   90.00
#
_symmetry.space_group_name_H-M   'P 1'
#
loop_
_entity.id
_entity.type
_entity.pdbx_description
1 polymer ?
#
loop_
_entity_poly.entity_id
_entity_poly.type
_entity_poly.pdbx_seq_one_letter_code
_entity_poly.pdbx_strand_id
1 'polypeptide(L)'
;MLFTVLYLYPFLEKWITVDSAEHHLSDRPRNRPTRTALGVAGIVFYAVLLAAGGNDVVAYTFRVSVNTLTWIFRAAVVLGPVVAFMLAKRACLALQDHDRKTLAEGEESGEVEQSVEGGLSEGHRPLSARRGYRLMVRDIPLPLPAAEDPASRRQRLRTALSGWYYRDRVELPVTPEQRREIEARTAAPVEPGE
;
A
#
# COMPACT_ATOMS: atom_id res chain seq x y z
N MET A 1 25.10 2.65 -2.27
CA MET A 1 24.17 1.85 -1.44
C MET A 1 22.70 2.16 -1.75
N LEU A 2 22.23 3.40 -1.63
CA LEU A 2 20.82 3.76 -1.93
C LEU A 2 20.40 3.30 -3.34
N PHE A 3 21.16 3.66 -4.37
CA PHE A 3 20.84 3.28 -5.75
C PHE A 3 20.87 1.76 -5.97
N THR A 4 21.80 1.05 -5.32
CA THR A 4 21.87 -0.42 -5.36
C THR A 4 20.58 -1.04 -4.84
N VAL A 5 20.07 -0.58 -3.70
CA VAL A 5 18.80 -1.07 -3.13
C VAL A 5 17.62 -0.73 -4.05
N LEU A 6 17.60 0.47 -4.62
CA LEU A 6 16.56 0.90 -5.56
C LEU A 6 16.52 0.04 -6.82
N TYR A 7 17.68 -0.25 -7.43
CA TYR A 7 17.75 -1.11 -8.61
C TYR A 7 17.46 -2.58 -8.30
N LEU A 8 17.72 -3.04 -7.09
CA LEU A 8 17.45 -4.41 -6.68
C LEU A 8 15.97 -4.64 -6.29
N TYR A 9 15.24 -3.57 -5.96
CA TYR A 9 13.84 -3.63 -5.53
C TYR A 9 12.91 -4.45 -6.44
N PRO A 10 12.83 -4.23 -7.77
CA PRO A 10 11.90 -4.98 -8.62
C PRO A 10 12.20 -6.48 -8.63
N PHE A 11 13.47 -6.88 -8.52
CA PHE A 11 13.87 -8.29 -8.46
C PHE A 11 13.53 -8.92 -7.12
N LEU A 12 13.69 -8.18 -6.02
CA LEU A 12 13.30 -8.64 -4.68
C LEU A 12 11.77 -8.78 -4.57
N GLU A 13 11.02 -7.80 -5.08
CA GLU A 13 9.56 -7.86 -5.11
C GLU A 13 9.07 -9.04 -5.96
N LYS A 14 9.65 -9.24 -7.16
CA LYS A 14 9.35 -10.41 -8.00
C LYS A 14 9.78 -11.74 -7.37
N TRP A 15 10.81 -11.75 -6.52
CA TRP A 15 11.21 -12.97 -5.82
C TRP A 15 10.22 -13.34 -4.70
N ILE A 16 9.70 -12.38 -3.94
CA ILE A 16 8.72 -12.66 -2.86
C ILE A 16 7.27 -12.83 -3.38
N THR A 17 7.00 -12.36 -4.59
CA THR A 17 5.70 -12.46 -5.28
C THR A 17 5.75 -13.63 -6.27
N VAL A 18 4.68 -14.39 -6.42
CA VAL A 18 4.60 -15.48 -7.43
C VAL A 18 3.95 -15.00 -8.74
N ASP A 19 3.60 -13.73 -8.77
CA ASP A 19 2.93 -13.13 -9.90
C ASP A 19 3.90 -12.92 -11.06
N SER A 20 3.67 -13.68 -12.13
CA SER A 20 4.38 -13.59 -13.41
C SER A 20 3.49 -13.08 -14.53
N ALA A 21 2.28 -12.60 -14.21
CA ALA A 21 1.37 -12.08 -15.22
C ALA A 21 1.88 -10.74 -15.80
N GLU A 22 1.48 -10.46 -17.03
CA GLU A 22 1.72 -9.15 -17.64
C GLU A 22 0.78 -8.11 -17.03
N HIS A 23 1.37 -7.04 -16.50
CA HIS A 23 0.62 -5.95 -15.87
C HIS A 23 0.57 -4.75 -16.81
N HIS A 24 -0.58 -4.57 -17.47
CA HIS A 24 -0.83 -3.43 -18.38
C HIS A 24 -1.53 -2.25 -17.69
N LEU A 25 -2.01 -2.45 -16.46
CA LEU A 25 -2.67 -1.43 -15.66
C LEU A 25 -1.80 -1.03 -14.48
N SER A 26 -1.69 0.29 -14.26
CA SER A 26 -1.01 0.83 -13.10
C SER A 26 -1.78 0.53 -11.82
N ASP A 27 -1.09 -0.05 -10.84
CA ASP A 27 -1.63 -0.25 -9.51
C ASP A 27 -1.89 1.09 -8.80
N ARG A 28 -3.06 1.18 -8.15
CA ARG A 28 -3.34 2.29 -7.24
C ARG A 28 -2.47 2.16 -5.99
N PRO A 29 -1.72 3.20 -5.55
CA PRO A 29 -0.79 3.09 -4.41
C PRO A 29 -1.43 2.52 -3.14
N ARG A 30 -2.66 2.97 -2.81
CA ARG A 30 -3.38 2.49 -1.63
C ARG A 30 -3.64 0.97 -1.64
N ASN A 31 -3.68 0.31 -2.81
CA ASN A 31 -3.95 -1.13 -2.93
C ASN A 31 -2.70 -1.99 -2.69
N ARG A 32 -1.50 -1.39 -2.63
CA ARG A 32 -0.23 -2.08 -2.39
C ARG A 32 0.47 -1.47 -1.16
N PRO A 33 -0.12 -1.62 0.05
CA PRO A 33 0.23 -0.83 1.23
C PRO A 33 1.69 -0.99 1.65
N THR A 34 2.24 -2.21 1.60
CA THR A 34 3.65 -2.46 1.94
C THR A 34 4.61 -1.84 0.92
N ARG A 35 4.32 -1.96 -0.39
CA ARG A 35 5.10 -1.31 -1.46
C ARG A 35 5.12 0.20 -1.29
N THR A 36 3.95 0.80 -1.12
CA THR A 36 3.82 2.25 -0.93
C THR A 36 4.54 2.70 0.33
N ALA A 37 4.41 1.98 1.44
CA ALA A 37 5.11 2.30 2.67
C ALA A 37 6.64 2.22 2.53
N LEU A 38 7.17 1.23 1.82
CA LEU A 38 8.61 1.15 1.51
C LEU A 38 9.08 2.33 0.65
N GLY A 39 8.28 2.71 -0.36
CA GLY A 39 8.55 3.89 -1.18
C GLY A 39 8.60 5.17 -0.35
N VAL A 40 7.60 5.39 0.52
CA VAL A 40 7.54 6.55 1.42
C VAL A 40 8.73 6.55 2.40
N ALA A 41 9.08 5.39 2.96
CA ALA A 41 10.26 5.27 3.83
C ALA A 41 11.55 5.67 3.10
N GLY A 42 11.71 5.24 1.83
CA GLY A 42 12.83 5.62 0.98
C GLY A 42 12.87 7.12 0.68
N ILE A 43 11.72 7.73 0.40
CA ILE A 43 11.60 9.19 0.20
C ILE A 43 12.01 9.95 1.46
N VAL A 44 11.53 9.54 2.64
CA VAL A 44 11.88 10.17 3.92
C VAL A 44 13.37 10.00 4.23
N PHE A 45 13.93 8.82 3.99
CA PHE A 45 15.37 8.58 4.12
C PHE A 45 16.18 9.56 3.25
N TYR A 46 15.80 9.68 1.97
CA TYR A 46 16.45 10.61 1.05
C TYR A 46 16.29 12.07 1.48
N ALA A 47 15.08 12.49 1.89
CA ALA A 47 14.80 13.85 2.34
C ALA A 47 15.62 14.22 3.59
N VAL A 48 15.77 13.29 4.54
CA VAL A 48 16.62 13.49 5.73
C VAL A 48 18.09 13.66 5.34
N LEU A 49 18.60 12.80 4.44
CA LEU A 49 19.99 12.93 3.96
C LEU A 49 20.21 14.23 3.21
N LEU A 50 19.26 14.64 2.36
CA LEU A 50 19.32 15.89 1.63
C LEU A 50 19.35 17.10 2.58
N ALA A 51 18.45 17.12 3.58
CA ALA A 51 18.41 18.15 4.60
C ALA A 51 19.69 18.18 5.45
N ALA A 52 20.24 17.01 5.79
CA ALA A 52 21.51 16.90 6.51
C ALA A 52 22.70 17.40 5.66
N GLY A 53 22.65 17.27 4.34
CA GLY A 53 23.65 17.85 3.43
C GLY A 53 23.64 19.39 3.45
N GLY A 54 22.46 19.99 3.68
CA GLY A 54 22.27 21.44 3.83
C GLY A 54 22.30 21.93 5.28
N ASN A 55 22.85 21.15 6.22
CA ASN A 55 22.76 21.41 7.66
C ASN A 55 23.18 22.83 8.06
N ASP A 56 24.27 23.37 7.49
CA ASP A 56 24.77 24.70 7.86
C ASP A 56 23.79 25.83 7.50
N VAL A 57 23.08 25.70 6.37
CA VAL A 57 22.04 26.65 5.97
C VAL A 57 20.87 26.57 6.94
N VAL A 58 20.45 25.35 7.31
CA VAL A 58 19.36 25.13 8.29
C VAL A 58 19.76 25.70 9.65
N ALA A 59 20.99 25.44 10.11
CA ALA A 59 21.53 25.96 11.35
C ALA A 59 21.53 27.50 11.38
N TYR A 60 21.97 28.13 10.29
CA TYR A 60 21.98 29.57 10.14
C TYR A 60 20.56 30.18 10.12
N THR A 61 19.65 29.62 9.32
CA THR A 61 18.28 30.15 9.15
C THR A 61 17.46 30.01 10.44
N PHE A 62 17.53 28.85 11.10
CA PHE A 62 16.74 28.57 12.30
C PHE A 62 17.46 28.93 13.60
N ARG A 63 18.70 29.42 13.52
CA ARG A 63 19.56 29.77 14.66
C ARG A 63 19.71 28.62 15.68
N VAL A 64 19.90 27.41 15.16
CA VAL A 64 20.13 26.18 15.95
C VAL A 64 21.57 25.73 15.77
N SER A 65 22.16 25.13 16.81
CA SER A 65 23.54 24.64 16.70
C SER A 65 23.65 23.49 15.70
N VAL A 66 24.72 23.52 14.88
CA VAL A 66 25.03 22.47 13.89
C VAL A 66 25.12 21.10 14.57
N ASN A 67 25.75 21.03 15.75
CA ASN A 67 25.88 19.79 16.51
C ASN A 67 24.51 19.22 16.93
N THR A 68 23.59 20.07 17.38
CA THR A 68 22.21 19.65 17.71
C THR A 68 21.52 19.06 16.49
N LEU A 69 21.60 19.75 15.34
CA LEU A 69 21.03 19.26 14.09
C LEU A 69 21.67 17.94 13.64
N THR A 70 22.98 17.77 13.78
CA THR A 70 23.66 16.51 13.46
C THR A 70 23.09 15.35 14.27
N TRP A 71 22.88 15.52 15.59
CA TRP A 71 22.26 14.48 16.41
C TRP A 71 20.82 14.19 16.01
N ILE A 72 20.03 15.22 15.69
CA ILE A 72 18.66 15.07 15.17
C ILE A 72 18.66 14.26 13.87
N PHE A 73 19.50 14.62 12.89
CA PHE A 73 19.56 13.91 11.62
C PHE A 73 20.07 12.48 11.77
N ARG A 74 20.99 12.21 12.71
CA ARG A 74 21.43 10.83 13.03
C ARG A 74 20.31 9.97 13.60
N ALA A 75 19.43 10.53 14.43
CA ALA A 75 18.25 9.81 14.88
C ALA A 75 17.21 9.68 13.76
N ALA A 76 16.95 10.76 13.03
CA ALA A 76 15.93 10.83 11.98
C ALA A 76 16.24 9.92 10.78
N VAL A 77 17.51 9.73 10.42
CA VAL A 77 17.88 8.86 9.28
C VAL A 77 17.52 7.40 9.54
N VAL A 78 17.46 6.98 10.80
CA VAL A 78 17.06 5.63 11.21
C VAL A 78 15.57 5.57 11.56
N LEU A 79 15.10 6.46 12.42
CA LEU A 79 13.72 6.43 12.93
C LEU A 79 12.71 6.98 11.92
N GLY A 80 13.07 7.99 11.14
CA GLY A 80 12.20 8.64 10.17
C GLY A 80 11.60 7.66 9.16
N PRO A 81 12.41 6.84 8.46
CA PRO A 81 11.91 5.84 7.52
C PRO A 81 10.99 4.80 8.18
N VAL A 82 11.30 4.35 9.39
CA VAL A 82 10.48 3.36 10.13
C VAL A 82 9.11 3.94 10.48
N VAL A 83 9.08 5.16 11.02
CA VAL A 83 7.82 5.85 11.35
C VAL A 83 7.02 6.13 10.07
N ALA A 84 7.68 6.62 9.02
CA ALA A 84 7.04 6.91 7.74
C ALA A 84 6.43 5.65 7.09
N PHE A 85 7.12 4.51 7.17
CA PHE A 85 6.59 3.22 6.75
C PHE A 85 5.29 2.88 7.52
N MET A 86 5.32 2.95 8.86
CA MET A 86 4.18 2.59 9.69
C MET A 86 2.96 3.48 9.40
N LEU A 87 3.18 4.79 9.27
CA LEU A 87 2.13 5.76 8.98
C LEU A 87 1.56 5.57 7.56
N ALA A 88 2.42 5.46 6.55
CA ALA A 88 1.98 5.25 5.17
C ALA A 88 1.20 3.95 5.01
N LYS A 89 1.67 2.86 5.64
CA LYS A 89 0.98 1.57 5.62
C LYS A 89 -0.40 1.68 6.28
N ARG A 90 -0.49 2.30 7.47
CA ARG A 90 -1.77 2.51 8.16
C ARG A 90 -2.73 3.40 7.37
N ALA A 91 -2.23 4.47 6.76
CA ALA A 91 -3.04 5.35 5.91
C ALA A 91 -3.59 4.59 4.70
N CYS A 92 -2.79 3.75 4.03
CA CYS A 92 -3.28 2.93 2.93
C CYS A 92 -4.38 1.96 3.36
N LEU A 93 -4.21 1.28 4.50
CA LEU A 93 -5.21 0.37 5.04
C LEU A 93 -6.50 1.09 5.46
N ALA A 94 -6.39 2.26 6.09
CA ALA A 94 -7.55 3.08 6.44
C ALA A 94 -8.31 3.56 5.19
N LEU A 95 -7.59 3.94 4.13
CA LEU A 95 -8.22 4.29 2.85
C LEU A 95 -8.91 3.09 2.18
N GLN A 96 -8.36 1.88 2.32
CA GLN A 96 -9.03 0.68 1.84
C GLN A 96 -10.27 0.33 2.66
N ASP A 97 -10.23 0.51 3.98
CA ASP A 97 -11.38 0.29 4.86
C ASP A 97 -12.52 1.29 4.57
N HIS A 98 -12.17 2.54 4.28
CA HIS A 98 -13.14 3.51 3.80
C HIS A 98 -13.72 3.10 2.43
N ASP A 99 -12.89 2.73 1.45
CA ASP A 99 -13.36 2.24 0.15
C ASP A 99 -14.28 0.99 0.30
N ARG A 100 -14.03 0.13 1.30
CA ARG A 100 -14.87 -1.03 1.65
C ARG A 100 -16.25 -0.60 2.17
N LYS A 101 -16.29 0.36 3.10
CA LYS A 101 -17.55 0.89 3.67
C LYS A 101 -18.37 1.56 2.59
N THR A 102 -17.76 2.40 1.76
CA THR A 102 -18.46 3.04 0.64
C THR A 102 -19.08 2.00 -0.30
N LEU A 103 -18.39 0.89 -0.58
CA LEU A 103 -18.94 -0.21 -1.39
C LEU A 103 -20.11 -0.95 -0.73
N ALA A 104 -20.12 -1.05 0.60
CA ALA A 104 -21.16 -1.75 1.34
C ALA A 104 -22.40 -0.88 1.61
N GLU A 105 -22.19 0.39 1.94
CA GLU A 105 -23.21 1.30 2.47
C GLU A 105 -23.66 2.34 1.43
N GLY A 106 -22.83 2.62 0.41
CA GLY A 106 -23.06 3.68 -0.58
C GLY A 106 -22.21 4.93 -0.30
N GLU A 107 -22.41 5.98 -1.09
CA GLU A 107 -21.76 7.28 -0.86
C GLU A 107 -22.58 8.11 0.12
N GLU A 108 -21.90 8.73 1.09
CA GLU A 108 -22.51 9.69 2.00
C GLU A 108 -23.18 10.82 1.21
N SER A 109 -24.48 11.03 1.46
CA SER A 109 -25.26 12.06 0.77
C SER A 109 -25.04 13.46 1.34
N GLY A 110 -24.61 13.54 2.60
CA GLY A 110 -24.60 14.77 3.40
C GLY A 110 -25.97 15.17 3.97
N GLU A 111 -27.02 14.37 3.70
CA GLU A 111 -28.35 14.53 4.28
C GLU A 111 -28.46 13.72 5.57
N VAL A 112 -29.06 14.31 6.61
CA VAL A 112 -29.27 13.65 7.90
C VAL A 112 -30.78 13.54 8.11
N GLU A 113 -31.25 12.30 8.25
CA GLU A 113 -32.65 12.02 8.56
C GLU A 113 -32.80 11.75 10.05
N GLN A 114 -33.88 12.28 10.64
CA GLN A 114 -34.24 12.02 12.03
C GLN A 114 -35.44 11.07 12.10
N SER A 115 -35.29 9.95 12.80
CA SER A 115 -36.37 9.01 13.06
C SER A 115 -37.41 9.60 14.02
N VAL A 116 -38.61 9.02 14.05
CA VAL A 116 -39.71 9.48 14.92
C VAL A 116 -39.34 9.35 16.40
N GLU A 117 -38.46 8.40 16.74
CA GLU A 117 -37.88 8.17 18.06
C GLU A 117 -36.72 9.13 18.39
N GLY A 118 -36.34 10.01 17.45
CA GLY A 118 -35.30 11.01 17.60
C GLY A 118 -33.89 10.57 17.18
N GLY A 119 -33.72 9.37 16.62
CA GLY A 119 -32.43 8.87 16.14
C GLY A 119 -31.98 9.60 14.88
N LEU A 120 -30.69 9.96 14.78
CA LEU A 120 -30.12 10.58 13.59
C LEU A 120 -29.38 9.53 12.76
N SER A 121 -29.69 9.45 11.47
CA SER A 121 -28.99 8.61 10.51
C SER A 121 -28.52 9.41 9.30
N GLU A 122 -27.31 9.12 8.83
CA GLU A 122 -26.77 9.71 7.61
C GLU A 122 -27.35 9.00 6.40
N GLY A 123 -27.93 9.79 5.48
CA GLY A 123 -28.46 9.30 4.22
C GLY A 123 -27.32 8.81 3.32
N HIS A 124 -27.49 7.63 2.72
CA HIS A 124 -26.55 7.08 1.76
C HIS A 124 -27.19 7.04 0.37
N ARG A 125 -26.43 7.45 -0.64
CA ARG A 125 -26.82 7.32 -2.04
C ARG A 125 -26.12 6.13 -2.68
N PRO A 126 -26.79 5.42 -3.60
CA PRO A 126 -26.15 4.31 -4.29
C PRO A 126 -24.95 4.81 -5.10
N LEU A 127 -23.84 4.09 -4.99
CA LEU A 127 -22.64 4.30 -5.78
C LEU A 127 -22.96 4.19 -7.28
N SER A 128 -22.41 5.09 -8.09
CA SER A 128 -22.44 4.92 -9.55
C SER A 128 -21.70 3.63 -9.96
N ALA A 129 -22.23 2.90 -10.95
CA ALA A 129 -21.66 1.64 -11.43
C ALA A 129 -20.17 1.76 -11.81
N ARG A 130 -19.79 2.87 -12.48
CA ARG A 130 -18.40 3.15 -12.85
C ARG A 130 -17.50 3.35 -11.63
N ARG A 131 -17.98 4.02 -10.58
CA ARG A 131 -17.21 4.25 -9.36
C ARG A 131 -17.06 2.97 -8.56
N GLY A 132 -18.14 2.22 -8.39
CA GLY A 132 -18.11 0.89 -7.78
C GLY A 132 -17.11 -0.02 -8.46
N TYR A 133 -17.18 -0.14 -9.79
CA TYR A 133 -16.22 -0.94 -10.58
C TYR A 133 -14.76 -0.53 -10.31
N ARG A 134 -14.44 0.76 -10.32
CA ARG A 134 -13.07 1.24 -10.06
C ARG A 134 -12.55 0.89 -8.67
N LEU A 135 -13.42 0.86 -7.65
CA LEU A 135 -13.03 0.49 -6.29
C LEU A 135 -12.82 -1.03 -6.16
N MET A 136 -13.63 -1.82 -6.87
CA MET A 136 -13.54 -3.29 -6.87
C MET A 136 -12.34 -3.82 -7.66
N VAL A 137 -11.97 -3.19 -8.77
CA VAL A 137 -10.84 -3.62 -9.61
C VAL A 137 -9.52 -3.33 -8.89
N ARG A 138 -8.92 -4.39 -8.38
CA ARG A 138 -7.56 -4.39 -7.82
C ARG A 138 -6.98 -5.79 -7.88
N ASP A 139 -5.71 -5.88 -8.25
CA ASP A 139 -4.96 -7.12 -8.19
C ASP A 139 -4.09 -7.11 -6.92
N ILE A 140 -4.43 -8.00 -5.98
CA ILE A 140 -3.69 -8.18 -4.73
C ILE A 140 -3.22 -9.63 -4.70
N PRO A 141 -1.91 -9.88 -4.93
CA PRO A 141 -1.35 -11.22 -4.88
C PRO A 141 -1.63 -11.90 -3.54
N LEU A 142 -1.97 -13.17 -3.62
CA LEU A 142 -2.05 -14.02 -2.45
C LEU A 142 -0.64 -14.28 -1.89
N PRO A 143 -0.50 -14.43 -0.56
CA PRO A 143 0.78 -14.79 0.00
C PRO A 143 1.13 -16.21 -0.46
N LEU A 144 2.42 -16.49 -0.59
CA LEU A 144 2.90 -17.83 -0.90
C LEU A 144 2.30 -18.87 0.07
N PRO A 145 1.85 -20.04 -0.42
CA PRO A 145 1.43 -21.13 0.45
C PRO A 145 2.58 -21.55 1.38
N ALA A 146 2.22 -22.11 2.53
CA ALA A 146 3.19 -22.67 3.46
C ALA A 146 4.10 -23.66 2.71
N ALA A 147 5.40 -23.57 2.95
CA ALA A 147 6.34 -24.47 2.29
C ALA A 147 6.09 -25.91 2.78
N GLU A 148 5.84 -26.83 1.85
CA GLU A 148 5.67 -28.26 2.16
C GLU A 148 7.02 -28.87 2.57
N ASP A 149 7.01 -29.71 3.61
CA ASP A 149 8.23 -30.34 4.10
C ASP A 149 8.63 -31.56 3.24
N PRO A 150 9.94 -31.74 2.94
CA PRO A 150 11.08 -30.98 3.44
C PRO A 150 11.40 -29.71 2.63
N ALA A 151 11.16 -28.53 3.22
CA ALA A 151 11.46 -27.25 2.59
C ALA A 151 12.87 -26.74 2.89
N SER A 152 13.57 -26.24 1.87
CA SER A 152 14.87 -25.57 2.03
C SER A 152 14.77 -24.29 2.86
N ARG A 153 15.87 -23.87 3.52
CA ARG A 153 15.94 -22.61 4.29
C ARG A 153 15.54 -21.39 3.45
N ARG A 154 15.90 -21.38 2.16
CA ARG A 154 15.55 -20.30 1.22
C ARG A 154 14.05 -20.26 0.93
N GLN A 155 13.40 -21.42 0.75
CA GLN A 155 11.95 -21.49 0.55
C GLN A 155 11.22 -21.01 1.81
N ARG A 156 11.65 -21.44 3.00
CA ARG A 156 11.06 -20.99 4.28
C ARG A 156 11.16 -19.46 4.44
N LEU A 157 12.34 -18.89 4.14
CA LEU A 157 12.53 -17.44 4.16
C LEU A 157 11.63 -16.71 3.14
N ARG A 158 11.56 -17.23 1.91
CA ARG A 158 10.72 -16.67 0.83
C ARG A 158 9.24 -16.64 1.24
N THR A 159 8.71 -17.74 1.78
CA THR A 159 7.33 -17.84 2.26
C THR A 159 7.09 -16.89 3.43
N ALA A 160 8.01 -16.81 4.40
CA ALA A 160 7.88 -15.89 5.52
C ALA A 160 7.86 -14.42 5.09
N LEU A 161 8.75 -14.02 4.17
CA LEU A 161 8.80 -12.66 3.63
C LEU A 161 7.57 -12.32 2.80
N SER A 162 7.11 -13.24 1.96
CA SER A 162 5.86 -13.09 1.21
C SER A 162 4.67 -12.93 2.15
N GLY A 163 4.59 -13.78 3.18
CA GLY A 163 3.57 -13.71 4.21
C GLY A 163 3.58 -12.40 4.98
N TRP A 164 4.76 -11.84 5.30
CA TRP A 164 4.88 -10.52 5.93
C TRP A 164 4.49 -9.38 4.98
N TYR A 165 4.94 -9.43 3.73
CA TYR A 165 4.72 -8.38 2.73
C TYR A 165 3.24 -8.23 2.36
N TYR A 166 2.54 -9.36 2.23
CA TYR A 166 1.12 -9.47 1.87
C TYR A 166 0.20 -9.75 3.06
N ARG A 167 0.69 -9.62 4.31
CA ARG A 167 -0.08 -9.92 5.52
C ARG A 167 -1.36 -9.08 5.62
N ASP A 168 -1.21 -7.78 5.47
CA ASP A 168 -2.25 -6.81 5.80
C ASP A 168 -3.05 -6.46 4.54
N ARG A 169 -4.31 -6.90 4.49
CA ARG A 169 -5.25 -6.66 3.40
C ARG A 169 -6.64 -6.39 3.96
N VAL A 170 -7.37 -5.46 3.33
CA VAL A 170 -8.80 -5.26 3.60
C VAL A 170 -9.57 -5.98 2.50
N GLU A 171 -10.41 -6.95 2.84
CA GLU A 171 -11.28 -7.63 1.87
C GLU A 171 -12.47 -6.73 1.50
N LEU A 172 -12.78 -6.65 0.20
CA LEU A 172 -13.90 -5.87 -0.31
C LEU A 172 -15.14 -6.75 -0.43
N PRO A 173 -16.37 -6.19 -0.24
CA PRO A 173 -17.62 -6.92 -0.36
C PRO A 173 -17.98 -7.15 -1.84
N VAL A 174 -17.22 -8.01 -2.52
CA VAL A 174 -17.41 -8.33 -3.95
C VAL A 174 -18.07 -9.69 -4.08
N THR A 175 -19.14 -9.79 -4.87
CA THR A 175 -19.80 -11.08 -5.12
C THR A 175 -18.91 -12.01 -5.96
N PRO A 176 -19.08 -13.34 -5.88
CA PRO A 176 -18.30 -14.27 -6.69
C PRO A 176 -18.42 -14.02 -8.20
N GLU A 177 -19.60 -13.58 -8.65
CA GLU A 177 -19.86 -13.24 -10.05
C GLU A 177 -19.08 -12.00 -10.49
N GLN A 178 -19.13 -10.93 -9.70
CA GLN A 178 -18.37 -9.70 -9.95
C GLN A 178 -16.86 -9.95 -9.97
N ARG A 179 -16.38 -10.81 -9.07
CA ARG A 179 -14.97 -11.21 -9.04
C ARG A 179 -14.57 -11.88 -10.36
N ARG A 180 -15.35 -12.85 -10.83
CA ARG A 180 -15.09 -13.53 -12.11
C ARG A 180 -15.12 -12.56 -13.29
N GLU A 181 -16.05 -11.61 -13.30
CA GLU A 181 -16.13 -10.59 -14.35
C GLU A 181 -14.89 -9.68 -14.36
N ILE A 182 -14.43 -9.25 -13.18
CA ILE A 182 -13.21 -8.45 -13.03
C ILE A 182 -11.98 -9.24 -13.47
N GLU A 183 -11.87 -10.49 -13.04
CA GLU A 183 -10.78 -11.40 -13.43
C GLU A 183 -10.76 -11.61 -14.95
N ALA A 184 -11.90 -11.87 -15.58
CA ALA A 184 -12.00 -12.04 -17.02
C ALA A 184 -11.60 -10.78 -17.81
N ARG A 185 -11.87 -9.58 -17.27
CA ARG A 185 -11.50 -8.30 -17.90
C ARG A 185 -10.06 -7.86 -17.63
N THR A 186 -9.46 -8.36 -16.56
CA THR A 186 -8.10 -8.00 -16.13
C THR A 186 -7.08 -9.07 -16.53
N ALA A 187 -7.55 -10.26 -16.94
CA ALA A 187 -6.71 -11.33 -17.45
C ALA A 187 -5.86 -10.83 -18.63
N ALA A 188 -4.63 -11.34 -18.70
CA ALA A 188 -3.75 -11.10 -19.83
C ALA A 188 -4.44 -11.53 -21.14
N PRO A 189 -4.17 -10.84 -22.26
CA PRO A 189 -4.64 -11.28 -23.57
C PRO A 189 -4.23 -12.73 -23.78
N VAL A 190 -5.18 -13.59 -24.14
CA VAL A 190 -4.85 -14.96 -24.56
C VAL A 190 -4.17 -14.84 -25.92
N GLU A 191 -2.88 -15.14 -25.98
CA GLU A 191 -2.15 -15.28 -27.25
C GLU A 191 -2.92 -16.28 -28.14
N PRO A 192 -3.33 -15.90 -29.36
CA PRO A 192 -4.02 -16.80 -30.25
C PRO A 192 -3.02 -17.85 -30.80
N GLY A 193 -2.89 -18.97 -30.08
CA GLY A 193 -2.35 -20.24 -30.59
C GLY A 193 -0.94 -20.63 -30.11
N GLU A 194 -0.91 -21.66 -29.26
CA GLU A 194 -0.06 -22.85 -29.43
C GLU A 194 -0.97 -24.09 -29.39
#